data_AF-A0A951P9J8-F1
#
_entry.id   AF-A0A951P9J8-F1
#
_cell.length_a   1.000
_cell.length_b   1.000
_cell.length_c   1.000
_cell.angle_alpha   90.00
_cell.angle_beta   90.00
_cell.angle_gamma   90.00
#
_symmetry.space_group_name_H-M   'P 1'
#
loop_
_entity.id
_entity.type
_entity.pdbx_description
1 polymer ?
#
loop_
_entity_poly.entity_id
_entity_poly.type
_entity_poly.pdbx_seq_one_letter_code
_entity_poly.pdbx_strand_id
1 'polypeptide(L)'
;MPQAIGWDCGGSTPEKLDGYSNIGMLVLPETASFWLPDAQQRSGAISRLVQQAPGLTQNESVGVMLIPDSGQQKRNAIFIDINQHTVKPNKSLISLLDEKDEFSAIAREVLLKVPICKGRTALEATNVSARSGDLFTMNGLKDACRLLTQDYEGDRVKLAIQFWTACSKQHPEWKKAGRTKQIAELRNSSIAFNALTLNALGMVGARMLAENGDSTGLTNLSQINWSLDNPDWNGLIRFNGNIVKNSSTIRVLADYIWERL
;
A
#
# COMPACT_ATOMS: atom_id res chain seq x y z
N MET A 1 23.46 17.39 -35.15
CA MET A 1 23.85 16.20 -34.36
C MET A 1 22.99 16.19 -33.11
N PRO A 2 22.40 15.07 -32.68
CA PRO A 2 21.71 15.04 -31.40
C PRO A 2 22.77 15.30 -30.32
N GLN A 3 22.59 16.36 -29.55
CA GLN A 3 23.41 16.60 -28.37
C GLN A 3 23.23 15.39 -27.46
N ALA A 4 24.34 14.71 -27.15
CA ALA A 4 24.35 13.68 -26.13
C ALA A 4 23.77 14.32 -24.86
N ILE A 5 22.62 13.81 -24.44
CA ILE A 5 21.96 14.17 -23.19
C ILE A 5 23.03 13.95 -22.10
N GLY A 6 23.40 15.02 -21.41
CA GLY A 6 24.48 15.02 -20.43
C GLY A 6 24.32 13.87 -19.43
N TRP A 7 25.26 12.95 -19.47
CA TRP A 7 25.37 11.83 -18.54
C TRP A 7 26.40 12.24 -17.49
N ASP A 8 25.95 12.80 -16.36
CA ASP A 8 26.80 13.02 -15.19
C ASP A 8 26.44 11.98 -14.13
N CYS A 9 27.22 10.90 -14.09
CA CYS A 9 27.23 9.96 -12.98
C CYS A 9 28.62 9.98 -12.35
N GLY A 10 28.98 11.11 -11.71
CA GLY A 10 30.02 11.15 -10.69
C GLY A 10 31.34 10.47 -11.07
N GLY A 11 31.83 10.75 -12.29
CA GLY A 11 33.09 10.22 -12.80
C GLY A 11 33.00 9.07 -13.82
N SER A 12 31.80 8.63 -14.22
CA SER A 12 31.65 7.71 -15.35
C SER A 12 31.90 8.41 -16.69
N THR A 13 32.69 7.82 -17.58
CA THR A 13 32.97 8.39 -18.92
C THR A 13 32.57 7.41 -20.02
N PRO A 14 31.81 7.86 -21.03
CA PRO A 14 31.58 7.07 -22.24
C PRO A 14 32.81 7.15 -23.14
N GLU A 15 33.37 6.00 -23.51
CA GLU A 15 34.44 5.87 -24.50
C GLU A 15 33.86 5.32 -25.80
N LYS A 16 34.31 5.88 -26.94
CA LYS A 16 33.90 5.37 -28.24
C LYS A 16 34.61 4.05 -28.52
N LEU A 17 33.87 3.09 -29.05
CA LEU A 17 34.47 1.89 -29.62
C LEU A 17 34.71 2.12 -31.11
N ASP A 18 35.95 1.95 -31.56
CA ASP A 18 36.29 2.12 -32.98
C ASP A 18 35.49 1.12 -33.84
N GLY A 19 34.87 1.63 -34.91
CA GLY A 19 34.07 0.84 -35.85
C GLY A 19 32.58 0.72 -35.52
N TYR A 20 32.10 1.29 -34.41
CA TYR A 20 30.67 1.26 -34.03
C TYR A 20 30.10 2.67 -33.85
N SER A 21 28.93 2.94 -34.43
CA SER A 21 28.31 4.28 -34.39
C SER A 21 27.42 4.52 -33.17
N ASN A 22 26.81 3.47 -32.61
CA ASN A 22 25.82 3.53 -31.52
C ASN A 22 26.20 2.67 -30.31
N ILE A 23 27.43 2.16 -30.26
CA ILE A 23 27.94 1.32 -29.17
C ILE A 23 29.24 1.96 -28.67
N GLY A 24 29.39 2.00 -27.35
CA GLY A 24 30.57 2.51 -26.68
C GLY A 24 30.88 1.69 -25.43
N MET A 25 32.00 2.01 -24.80
CA MET A 25 32.40 1.45 -23.53
C MET A 25 32.02 2.42 -22.42
N LEU A 26 31.31 1.94 -21.41
CA LEU A 26 31.03 2.73 -20.21
C LEU A 26 32.10 2.40 -19.17
N VAL A 27 32.94 3.38 -18.85
CA VAL A 27 33.94 3.24 -17.78
C VAL A 27 33.32 3.72 -16.48
N LEU A 28 33.37 2.87 -15.45
CA LEU A 28 32.83 3.14 -14.12
C LEU A 28 33.99 3.20 -13.11
N PRO A 29 33.96 4.13 -12.14
CA PRO A 29 34.97 4.16 -11.08
C PRO A 29 34.87 2.92 -10.19
N GLU A 30 35.99 2.48 -9.61
CA GLU A 30 36.00 1.34 -8.67
C GLU A 30 35.10 1.56 -7.44
N THR A 31 34.86 2.82 -7.08
CA THR A 31 33.98 3.22 -5.99
C THR A 31 32.50 3.24 -6.37
N ALA A 32 32.14 2.86 -7.60
CA ALA A 32 30.75 2.82 -8.04
C ALA A 32 29.95 1.82 -7.18
N SER A 33 28.85 2.30 -6.61
CA SER A 33 27.92 1.47 -5.85
C SER A 33 26.68 1.19 -6.69
N PHE A 34 26.21 -0.07 -6.66
CA PHE A 34 25.04 -0.51 -7.39
C PHE A 34 23.96 -0.95 -6.42
N TRP A 35 22.76 -0.42 -6.60
CA TRP A 35 21.56 -0.95 -5.98
C TRP A 35 20.81 -1.81 -6.99
N LEU A 36 20.42 -3.02 -6.59
CA LEU A 36 19.74 -3.99 -7.45
C LEU A 36 18.23 -4.05 -7.10
N PRO A 37 17.36 -3.30 -7.83
CA PRO A 37 15.92 -3.27 -7.56
C PRO A 37 15.20 -4.59 -7.88
N ASP A 38 15.73 -5.36 -8.83
CA ASP A 38 15.13 -6.57 -9.37
C ASP A 38 16.20 -7.62 -9.66
N ALA A 39 15.79 -8.86 -9.94
CA ALA A 39 16.64 -9.99 -10.28
C ALA A 39 17.60 -10.43 -9.16
N GLN A 40 17.31 -10.13 -7.90
CA GLN A 40 18.13 -10.54 -6.75
C GLN A 40 18.33 -12.07 -6.68
N GLN A 41 17.31 -12.86 -7.00
CA GLN A 41 17.44 -14.31 -7.07
C GLN A 41 18.39 -14.75 -8.19
N ARG A 42 18.31 -14.12 -9.37
CA ARG A 42 19.19 -14.39 -10.52
C ARG A 42 20.63 -13.99 -10.21
N SER A 43 20.82 -12.80 -9.64
CA SER A 43 22.13 -12.31 -9.18
C SER A 43 22.73 -13.25 -8.14
N GLY A 44 21.94 -13.69 -7.16
CA GLY A 44 22.38 -14.66 -6.14
C GLY A 44 22.78 -16.01 -6.73
N ALA A 45 22.03 -16.52 -7.71
CA ALA A 45 22.37 -17.75 -8.41
C ALA A 45 23.67 -17.62 -9.22
N ILE A 46 23.84 -16.51 -9.96
CA ILE A 46 25.07 -16.22 -10.71
C ILE A 46 26.26 -16.10 -9.76
N SER A 47 26.11 -15.38 -8.64
CA SER A 47 27.16 -15.22 -7.62
C SER A 47 27.62 -16.57 -7.08
N ARG A 48 26.69 -17.49 -6.78
CA ARG A 48 27.02 -18.86 -6.37
C ARG A 48 27.71 -19.66 -7.48
N LEU A 49 27.24 -19.52 -8.72
CA LEU A 49 27.82 -20.23 -9.86
C LEU A 49 29.27 -19.79 -10.13
N VAL A 50 29.56 -18.49 -10.03
CA VAL A 50 30.92 -17.95 -10.15
C VAL A 50 31.84 -18.53 -9.07
N GLN A 51 31.35 -18.71 -7.84
CA GLN A 51 32.14 -19.30 -6.76
C GLN A 51 32.35 -20.81 -6.91
N GLN A 52 31.33 -21.55 -7.36
CA GLN A 52 31.34 -23.02 -7.38
C GLN A 52 31.91 -23.61 -8.67
N ALA A 53 31.73 -22.93 -9.81
CA ALA A 53 32.19 -23.39 -11.11
C ALA A 53 32.61 -22.21 -12.01
N PRO A 54 33.74 -21.54 -11.69
CA PRO A 54 34.19 -20.34 -12.42
C PRO A 54 34.32 -20.57 -13.94
N GLY A 55 34.74 -21.77 -14.34
CA GLY A 55 34.93 -22.13 -15.75
C GLY A 55 33.66 -22.09 -16.62
N LEU A 56 32.47 -22.19 -16.02
CA LEU A 56 31.19 -22.06 -16.74
C LEU A 56 30.79 -20.59 -16.97
N THR A 57 31.44 -19.64 -16.29
CA THR A 57 31.06 -18.22 -16.31
C THR A 57 32.07 -17.31 -17.01
N GLN A 58 33.26 -17.82 -17.33
CA GLN A 58 34.40 -17.01 -17.80
C GLN A 58 34.14 -16.24 -19.11
N ASN A 59 33.26 -16.72 -19.97
CA ASN A 59 32.96 -16.10 -21.28
C ASN A 59 31.48 -15.73 -21.46
N GLU A 60 30.71 -15.78 -20.37
CA GLU A 60 29.29 -15.45 -20.41
C GLU A 60 29.08 -13.96 -20.10
N SER A 61 28.13 -13.35 -20.79
CA SER A 61 27.74 -11.95 -20.54
C SER A 61 26.26 -11.84 -20.27
N VAL A 62 25.88 -10.92 -19.40
CA VAL A 62 24.48 -10.63 -19.09
C VAL A 62 24.18 -9.19 -19.42
N GLY A 63 23.11 -8.96 -20.18
CA GLY A 63 22.60 -7.63 -20.42
C GLY A 63 22.10 -7.00 -19.12
N VAL A 64 22.61 -5.82 -18.78
CA VAL A 64 22.18 -5.04 -17.63
C VAL A 64 21.69 -3.67 -18.10
N MET A 65 20.67 -3.14 -17.42
CA MET A 65 20.23 -1.76 -17.59
C MET A 65 20.72 -0.97 -16.38
N LEU A 66 21.55 0.04 -16.64
CA LEU A 66 22.03 0.97 -15.62
C LEU A 66 21.16 2.22 -15.63
N ILE A 67 20.63 2.59 -14.47
CA ILE A 67 19.84 3.80 -14.29
C ILE A 67 20.55 4.68 -13.26
N PRO A 68 20.88 5.94 -13.59
CA PRO A 68 21.51 6.86 -12.65
C PRO A 68 20.69 7.02 -11.36
N ASP A 69 21.34 6.81 -10.22
CA ASP A 69 20.71 7.06 -8.94
C ASP A 69 20.44 8.56 -8.78
N SER A 70 19.19 8.89 -8.49
CA SER A 70 18.72 10.27 -8.30
C SER A 70 17.96 10.40 -6.98
N GLY A 71 18.23 9.48 -6.04
CA GLY A 71 17.68 9.48 -4.69
C GLY A 71 16.50 8.52 -4.52
N GLN A 72 16.00 8.50 -3.28
CA GLN A 72 15.00 7.53 -2.81
C GLN A 72 13.74 7.51 -3.67
N GLN A 73 13.23 8.67 -4.06
CA GLN A 73 11.99 8.79 -4.84
C GLN A 73 12.10 8.12 -6.21
N LYS A 74 13.21 8.38 -6.92
CA LYS A 74 13.43 7.77 -8.24
C LYS A 74 13.68 6.26 -8.12
N ARG A 75 14.38 5.81 -7.08
CA ARG A 75 14.53 4.37 -6.79
C ARG A 75 13.18 3.68 -6.55
N ASN A 76 12.30 4.30 -5.76
CA ASN A 76 10.95 3.79 -5.51
C ASN A 76 10.11 3.73 -6.79
N ALA A 77 10.16 4.77 -7.64
CA ALA A 77 9.44 4.80 -8.91
C ALA A 77 9.92 3.70 -9.87
N ILE A 78 11.24 3.53 -10.02
CA ILE A 78 11.84 2.46 -10.83
C ILE A 78 11.42 1.08 -10.30
N PHE A 79 11.42 0.90 -8.97
CA PHE A 79 10.98 -0.36 -8.35
C PHE A 79 9.52 -0.69 -8.66
N ILE A 80 8.62 0.30 -8.59
CA ILE A 80 7.21 0.12 -8.95
C ILE A 80 7.07 -0.23 -10.43
N ASP A 81 7.70 0.55 -11.31
CA ASP A 81 7.58 0.40 -12.76
C ASP A 81 8.10 -0.94 -13.26
N ILE A 82 9.20 -1.46 -12.68
CA ILE A 82 9.75 -2.78 -13.02
C ILE A 82 8.82 -3.90 -12.55
N ASN A 83 8.32 -3.79 -11.32
CA ASN A 83 7.65 -4.91 -10.67
C ASN A 83 6.12 -4.94 -10.90
N GLN A 84 5.49 -3.86 -11.37
CA GLN A 84 4.05 -3.86 -11.67
C GLN A 84 3.65 -4.90 -12.76
N HIS A 85 4.59 -5.33 -13.60
CA HIS A 85 4.33 -6.21 -14.75
C HIS A 85 5.02 -7.58 -14.71
N THR A 86 6.14 -7.74 -14.00
CA THR A 86 6.98 -8.97 -14.10
C THR A 86 6.79 -9.92 -12.91
N VAL A 87 6.74 -9.40 -11.68
CA VAL A 87 6.37 -10.10 -10.44
C VAL A 87 5.72 -9.08 -9.51
N LYS A 88 4.40 -9.13 -9.35
CA LYS A 88 3.66 -8.09 -8.61
C LYS A 88 4.11 -8.05 -7.15
N PRO A 89 4.75 -6.95 -6.69
CA PRO A 89 4.93 -6.72 -5.27
C PRO A 89 3.57 -6.69 -4.61
N ASN A 90 3.54 -6.94 -3.31
CA ASN A 90 2.28 -6.90 -2.59
C ASN A 90 1.67 -5.48 -2.71
N LYS A 91 0.34 -5.40 -2.79
CA LYS A 91 -0.37 -4.14 -3.09
C LYS A 91 -0.13 -3.05 -2.04
N SER A 92 0.14 -3.42 -0.80
CA SER A 92 0.41 -2.47 0.29
C SER A 92 1.73 -1.75 0.08
N LEU A 93 2.78 -2.46 -0.35
CA LEU A 93 4.08 -1.88 -0.68
C LEU A 93 3.98 -0.95 -1.89
N ILE A 94 3.25 -1.34 -2.94
CA ILE A 94 2.99 -0.46 -4.09
C ILE A 94 2.30 0.82 -3.63
N SER A 95 1.23 0.69 -2.83
CA SER A 95 0.47 1.84 -2.31
C SER A 95 1.29 2.73 -1.38
N LEU A 96 2.25 2.16 -0.64
CA LEU A 96 3.13 2.96 0.21
C LEU A 96 4.09 3.81 -0.64
N LEU A 97 4.67 3.20 -1.67
CA LEU A 97 5.74 3.79 -2.48
C LEU A 97 5.25 4.63 -3.67
N ASP A 98 4.01 4.44 -4.11
CA ASP A 98 3.45 5.13 -5.27
C ASP A 98 3.07 6.56 -4.91
N GLU A 99 3.90 7.52 -5.32
CA GLU A 99 3.66 8.95 -5.16
C GLU A 99 2.73 9.52 -6.24
N LYS A 100 2.47 8.78 -7.34
CA LYS A 100 1.59 9.23 -8.44
C LYS A 100 0.11 8.95 -8.16
N ASP A 101 -0.19 7.92 -7.37
CA ASP A 101 -1.54 7.57 -6.96
C ASP A 101 -2.05 8.53 -5.87
N GLU A 102 -3.01 9.39 -6.23
CA GLU A 102 -3.62 10.37 -5.33
C GLU A 102 -4.24 9.73 -4.07
N PHE A 103 -4.82 8.53 -4.19
CA PHE A 103 -5.43 7.85 -3.06
C PHE A 103 -4.38 7.27 -2.11
N SER A 104 -3.24 6.85 -2.66
CA SER A 104 -2.07 6.49 -1.86
C SER A 104 -1.56 7.68 -1.05
N ALA A 105 -1.54 8.89 -1.63
CA ALA A 105 -1.17 10.12 -0.91
C ALA A 105 -2.17 10.45 0.21
N ILE A 106 -3.47 10.40 -0.05
CA ILE A 106 -4.51 10.62 0.96
C ILE A 106 -4.38 9.60 2.11
N ALA A 107 -4.19 8.32 1.79
CA ALA A 107 -4.03 7.27 2.79
C ALA A 107 -2.78 7.44 3.65
N ARG A 108 -1.66 7.93 3.08
CA ARG A 108 -0.45 8.29 3.84
C ARG A 108 -0.72 9.43 4.83
N GLU A 109 -1.45 10.46 4.41
CA GLU A 109 -1.84 11.55 5.32
C GLU A 109 -2.73 11.07 6.46
N VAL A 110 -3.71 10.21 6.17
CA VAL A 110 -4.57 9.58 7.18
C VAL A 110 -3.75 8.72 8.14
N LEU A 111 -2.83 7.89 7.63
CA LEU A 111 -1.93 7.06 8.43
C LEU A 111 -1.11 7.89 9.43
N LEU A 112 -0.63 9.07 9.02
CA LEU A 112 0.20 9.94 9.85
C LEU A 112 -0.60 10.75 10.87
N LYS A 113 -1.80 11.21 10.50
CA LYS A 113 -2.58 12.18 11.29
C LYS A 113 -3.71 11.56 12.10
N VAL A 114 -4.19 10.37 11.76
CA VAL A 114 -5.27 9.68 12.50
C VAL A 114 -4.67 8.73 13.53
N PRO A 115 -4.86 8.96 14.85
CA PRO A 115 -4.12 8.24 15.90
C PRO A 115 -4.26 6.72 15.87
N ILE A 116 -5.44 6.19 15.49
CA ILE A 116 -5.66 4.73 15.45
C ILE A 116 -4.93 4.05 14.30
N CYS A 117 -4.58 4.78 13.24
CA CYS A 117 -3.85 4.25 12.09
C CYS A 117 -2.34 4.28 12.31
N LYS A 118 -1.84 5.32 13.01
CA LYS A 118 -0.42 5.55 13.24
C LYS A 118 0.22 4.44 14.06
N GLY A 119 1.23 3.77 13.48
CA GLY A 119 1.95 2.67 14.14
C GLY A 119 1.09 1.41 14.38
N ARG A 120 -0.08 1.32 13.75
CA ARG A 120 -1.04 0.22 13.85
C ARG A 120 -1.54 -0.23 12.47
N THR A 121 -0.75 0.04 11.43
CA THR A 121 -1.08 -0.28 10.05
C THR A 121 0.08 -1.04 9.45
N ALA A 122 -0.20 -2.25 8.95
CA ALA A 122 0.78 -3.05 8.23
C ALA A 122 1.05 -2.41 6.86
N LEU A 123 2.21 -1.79 6.72
CA LEU A 123 2.57 -1.00 5.54
C LEU A 123 2.91 -1.86 4.33
N GLU A 124 3.49 -3.03 4.56
CA GLU A 124 4.01 -3.91 3.52
C GLU A 124 3.25 -5.23 3.44
N ALA A 125 2.24 -5.47 4.26
CA ALA A 125 1.49 -6.73 4.24
C ALA A 125 0.14 -6.56 3.56
N THR A 126 -0.29 -7.54 2.76
CA THR A 126 -1.63 -7.59 2.16
C THR A 126 -2.70 -8.05 3.13
N ASN A 127 -2.30 -8.75 4.20
CA ASN A 127 -3.15 -9.17 5.30
C ASN A 127 -2.42 -8.96 6.63
N VAL A 128 -3.17 -8.67 7.68
CA VAL A 128 -2.57 -8.58 9.02
C VAL A 128 -2.48 -9.97 9.64
N SER A 129 -1.28 -10.37 10.04
CA SER A 129 -1.03 -11.70 10.62
C SER A 129 -1.67 -11.85 12.00
N ALA A 130 -2.04 -13.07 12.38
CA ALA A 130 -2.72 -13.39 13.65
C ALA A 130 -2.03 -12.81 14.89
N ARG A 131 -0.69 -12.70 14.88
CA ARG A 131 0.13 -12.21 15.99
C ARG A 131 0.55 -10.73 15.86
N SER A 132 0.29 -10.08 14.73
CA SER A 132 0.64 -8.67 14.54
C SER A 132 -0.21 -7.76 15.42
N GLY A 133 0.43 -6.70 15.93
CA GLY A 133 -0.22 -5.60 16.66
C GLY A 133 -0.84 -4.53 15.75
N ASP A 134 -0.88 -4.75 14.44
CA ASP A 134 -1.55 -3.89 13.48
C ASP A 134 -3.06 -4.18 13.41
N LEU A 135 -3.81 -3.15 13.07
CA LEU A 135 -5.26 -3.15 12.91
C LEU A 135 -5.66 -3.23 11.44
N PHE A 136 -4.96 -2.49 10.59
CA PHE A 136 -5.28 -2.36 9.16
C PHE A 136 -4.07 -2.66 8.29
N THR A 137 -4.28 -2.77 6.98
CA THR A 137 -3.21 -2.77 5.97
C THR A 137 -3.22 -1.45 5.22
N MET A 138 -2.07 -1.02 4.69
CA MET A 138 -2.00 0.20 3.88
C MET A 138 -2.93 0.14 2.68
N ASN A 139 -3.01 -1.00 1.98
CA ASN A 139 -3.94 -1.15 0.86
C ASN A 139 -5.41 -1.06 1.29
N GLY A 140 -5.78 -1.65 2.43
CA GLY A 140 -7.15 -1.55 2.95
C GLY A 140 -7.53 -0.10 3.31
N LEU A 141 -6.60 0.63 3.94
CA LEU A 141 -6.80 2.05 4.25
C LEU A 141 -6.94 2.89 2.97
N LYS A 142 -6.12 2.61 1.96
CA LYS A 142 -6.22 3.26 0.66
C LYS A 142 -7.55 3.03 -0.03
N ASP A 143 -7.99 1.77 -0.13
CA ASP A 143 -9.26 1.43 -0.78
C ASP A 143 -10.45 2.13 -0.10
N ALA A 144 -10.42 2.21 1.24
CA ALA A 144 -11.45 2.91 2.00
C ALA A 144 -11.40 4.43 1.83
N CYS A 145 -10.20 5.04 1.79
CA CYS A 145 -10.05 6.46 1.48
C CYS A 145 -10.57 6.78 0.08
N ARG A 146 -10.25 5.94 -0.91
CA ARG A 146 -10.80 6.09 -2.26
C ARG A 146 -12.32 6.07 -2.26
N LEU A 147 -12.94 5.07 -1.61
CA LEU A 147 -14.40 4.97 -1.53
C LEU A 147 -15.05 6.20 -0.87
N LEU A 148 -14.36 6.83 0.07
CA LEU A 148 -14.82 8.06 0.72
C LEU A 148 -14.70 9.30 -0.18
N THR A 149 -13.58 9.44 -0.91
CA THR A 149 -13.19 10.73 -1.51
C THR A 149 -13.24 10.78 -3.04
N GLN A 150 -13.46 9.66 -3.74
CA GLN A 150 -13.37 9.60 -5.21
C GLN A 150 -14.26 10.63 -5.93
N ASP A 151 -15.46 10.88 -5.41
CA ASP A 151 -16.46 11.77 -5.99
C ASP A 151 -16.51 13.14 -5.29
N TYR A 152 -15.59 13.39 -4.35
CA TYR A 152 -15.51 14.67 -3.63
C TYR A 152 -14.56 15.64 -4.35
N GLU A 153 -15.05 16.84 -4.65
CA GLU A 153 -14.29 17.87 -5.38
C GLU A 153 -13.48 18.81 -4.48
N GLY A 154 -13.74 18.80 -3.16
CA GLY A 154 -13.03 19.64 -2.20
C GLY A 154 -11.68 19.08 -1.75
N ASP A 155 -11.18 19.55 -0.61
CA ASP A 155 -9.95 19.05 0.00
C ASP A 155 -10.15 17.61 0.53
N ARG A 156 -9.84 16.62 -0.33
CA ARG A 156 -9.96 15.19 -0.06
C ARG A 156 -9.12 14.74 1.14
N VAL A 157 -7.94 15.32 1.33
CA VAL A 157 -7.05 14.97 2.45
C VAL A 157 -7.68 15.42 3.76
N LYS A 158 -8.13 16.68 3.84
CA LYS A 158 -8.80 17.21 5.02
C LYS A 158 -10.07 16.42 5.34
N LEU A 159 -10.89 16.13 4.34
CA LEU A 159 -12.09 15.30 4.50
C LEU A 159 -11.75 13.92 5.09
N ALA A 160 -10.79 13.21 4.50
CA ALA A 160 -10.43 11.87 4.95
C ALA A 160 -9.94 11.89 6.41
N ILE A 161 -9.07 12.83 6.78
CA ILE A 161 -8.59 12.97 8.15
C ILE A 161 -9.74 13.25 9.12
N GLN A 162 -10.66 14.17 8.77
CA GLN A 162 -11.81 14.50 9.60
C GLN A 162 -12.72 13.28 9.80
N PHE A 163 -13.08 12.59 8.72
CA PHE A 163 -13.95 11.42 8.75
C PHE A 163 -13.36 10.29 9.58
N TRP A 164 -12.13 9.85 9.28
CA TRP A 164 -11.50 8.73 10.00
C TRP A 164 -11.22 9.07 11.47
N THR A 165 -10.97 10.34 11.79
CA THR A 165 -10.89 10.80 13.18
C THR A 165 -12.25 10.70 13.87
N ALA A 166 -13.34 11.08 13.21
CA ALA A 166 -14.70 10.94 13.74
C ALA A 166 -15.07 9.46 13.94
N CYS A 167 -14.78 8.59 12.97
CA CYS A 167 -14.94 7.14 13.11
C CYS A 167 -14.18 6.61 14.34
N SER A 168 -12.90 6.98 14.50
CA SER A 168 -12.08 6.56 15.65
C SER A 168 -12.66 7.03 16.99
N LYS A 169 -13.27 8.22 17.01
CA LYS A 169 -13.95 8.77 18.19
C LYS A 169 -15.33 8.16 18.48
N GLN A 170 -15.92 7.39 17.57
CA GLN A 170 -17.25 6.78 17.80
C GLN A 170 -17.21 5.25 17.84
N HIS A 171 -16.34 4.63 17.05
CA HIS A 171 -16.25 3.18 16.93
C HIS A 171 -15.75 2.54 18.25
N PRO A 172 -16.54 1.66 18.89
CA PRO A 172 -16.24 1.17 20.25
C PRO A 172 -15.01 0.26 20.26
N GLU A 173 -14.90 -0.64 19.28
CA GLU A 173 -13.74 -1.53 19.17
C GLU A 173 -12.43 -0.78 18.85
N TRP A 174 -12.49 0.29 18.04
CA TRP A 174 -11.31 1.10 17.75
C TRP A 174 -10.86 1.90 18.99
N LYS A 175 -11.79 2.39 19.81
CA LYS A 175 -11.47 3.00 21.12
C LYS A 175 -10.78 2.00 22.05
N LYS A 176 -11.28 0.77 22.13
CA LYS A 176 -10.67 -0.31 22.92
C LYS A 176 -9.25 -0.61 22.42
N ALA A 177 -9.07 -0.72 21.10
CA ALA A 177 -7.77 -0.94 20.47
C ALA A 177 -6.74 0.14 20.83
N GLY A 178 -7.17 1.40 20.98
CA GLY A 178 -6.29 2.49 21.43
C GLY A 178 -5.79 2.37 22.88
N ARG A 179 -6.35 1.48 23.69
CA ARG A 179 -6.07 1.36 25.13
C ARG A 179 -5.50 -0.01 25.55
N THR A 180 -5.62 -1.03 24.69
CA THR A 180 -5.19 -2.39 25.00
C THR A 180 -3.89 -2.78 24.29
N LYS A 181 -3.15 -3.72 24.88
CA LYS A 181 -2.04 -4.42 24.22
C LYS A 181 -2.48 -5.72 23.53
N GLN A 182 -3.67 -6.23 23.83
CA GLN A 182 -4.23 -7.47 23.29
C GLN A 182 -4.95 -7.24 21.95
N ILE A 183 -4.22 -6.65 20.99
CA ILE A 183 -4.79 -6.30 19.67
C ILE A 183 -5.20 -7.53 18.87
N ALA A 184 -4.38 -8.59 18.93
CA ALA A 184 -4.65 -9.84 18.21
C ALA A 184 -5.98 -10.47 18.62
N GLU A 185 -6.25 -10.57 19.92
CA GLU A 185 -7.50 -11.12 20.46
C GLU A 185 -8.70 -10.27 20.06
N LEU A 186 -8.60 -8.95 20.26
CA LEU A 186 -9.66 -8.00 19.88
C LEU A 186 -10.01 -8.08 18.39
N ARG A 187 -9.00 -8.25 17.53
CA ARG A 187 -9.20 -8.42 16.09
C ARG A 187 -9.87 -9.76 15.75
N ASN A 188 -9.52 -10.82 16.46
CA ASN A 188 -10.10 -12.14 16.22
C ASN A 188 -11.55 -12.25 16.72
N SER A 189 -11.98 -11.38 17.63
CA SER A 189 -13.35 -11.35 18.15
C SER A 189 -14.26 -10.30 17.49
N SER A 190 -13.77 -9.46 16.56
CA SER A 190 -14.56 -8.37 15.98
C SER A 190 -14.34 -8.18 14.48
N ILE A 191 -15.42 -7.88 13.75
CA ILE A 191 -15.34 -7.54 12.32
C ILE A 191 -14.79 -6.13 12.08
N ALA A 192 -14.66 -5.31 13.13
CA ALA A 192 -14.32 -3.89 13.08
C ALA A 192 -13.01 -3.55 12.34
N PHE A 193 -12.09 -4.50 12.28
CA PHE A 193 -10.74 -4.30 11.74
C PHE A 193 -10.56 -4.94 10.36
N ASN A 194 -11.62 -5.56 9.83
CA ASN A 194 -11.58 -6.12 8.48
C ASN A 194 -11.57 -5.00 7.44
N ALA A 195 -10.82 -5.21 6.35
CA ALA A 195 -10.86 -4.32 5.19
C ALA A 195 -12.30 -4.14 4.64
N LEU A 196 -13.15 -5.17 4.78
CA LEU A 196 -14.58 -5.10 4.45
C LEU A 196 -15.29 -3.96 5.20
N THR A 197 -15.11 -3.90 6.51
CA THR A 197 -15.72 -2.89 7.39
C THR A 197 -15.14 -1.51 7.11
N LEU A 198 -13.83 -1.41 6.93
CA LEU A 198 -13.18 -0.15 6.60
C LEU A 198 -13.72 0.43 5.28
N ASN A 199 -13.86 -0.42 4.25
CA ASN A 199 -14.43 -0.01 2.96
C ASN A 199 -15.92 0.37 3.08
N ALA A 200 -16.69 -0.37 3.87
CA ALA A 200 -18.11 -0.05 4.11
C ALA A 200 -18.27 1.31 4.79
N LEU A 201 -17.43 1.62 5.79
CA LEU A 201 -17.40 2.95 6.43
C LEU A 201 -17.03 4.05 5.42
N GLY A 202 -16.07 3.80 4.54
CA GLY A 202 -15.73 4.75 3.46
C GLY A 202 -16.94 5.07 2.57
N MET A 203 -17.69 4.04 2.16
CA MET A 203 -18.93 4.21 1.37
C MET A 203 -20.02 4.98 2.15
N VAL A 204 -20.20 4.66 3.43
CA VAL A 204 -21.15 5.38 4.30
C VAL A 204 -20.77 6.86 4.40
N GLY A 205 -19.49 7.19 4.62
CA GLY A 205 -19.03 8.56 4.67
C GLY A 205 -19.27 9.33 3.37
N ALA A 206 -19.01 8.71 2.21
CA ALA A 206 -19.33 9.30 0.91
C ALA A 206 -20.83 9.58 0.74
N ARG A 207 -21.67 8.63 1.16
CA ARG A 207 -23.13 8.78 1.14
C ARG A 207 -23.60 9.91 2.06
N MET A 208 -23.06 10.00 3.27
CA MET A 208 -23.36 11.08 4.22
C MET A 208 -23.02 12.46 3.64
N LEU A 209 -21.89 12.59 2.95
CA LEU A 209 -21.53 13.85 2.28
C LEU A 209 -22.51 14.22 1.17
N ALA A 210 -22.91 13.23 0.37
CA ALA A 210 -23.83 13.46 -0.74
C ALA A 210 -25.24 13.85 -0.26
N GLU A 211 -25.73 13.24 0.81
CA GLU A 211 -27.09 13.48 1.31
C GLU A 211 -27.17 14.67 2.28
N ASN A 212 -26.17 14.83 3.16
CA ASN A 212 -26.23 15.77 4.29
C ASN A 212 -25.18 16.89 4.25
N GLY A 213 -24.19 16.81 3.34
CA GLY A 213 -23.06 17.75 3.30
C GLY A 213 -22.05 17.61 4.46
N ASP A 214 -22.29 16.67 5.40
CA ASP A 214 -21.41 16.37 6.53
C ASP A 214 -21.21 14.85 6.68
N SER A 215 -19.96 14.43 6.80
CA SER A 215 -19.57 13.02 6.99
C SER A 215 -19.43 12.61 8.46
N THR A 216 -19.58 13.53 9.42
CA THR A 216 -19.15 13.32 10.81
C THR A 216 -20.26 12.95 11.80
N GLY A 217 -21.53 12.95 11.36
CA GLY A 217 -22.71 12.48 12.10
C GLY A 217 -22.72 10.96 12.40
N LEU A 218 -21.70 10.45 13.08
CA LEU A 218 -21.46 9.02 13.34
C LEU A 218 -21.81 8.61 14.78
N THR A 219 -22.67 9.36 15.47
CA THR A 219 -22.92 9.17 16.91
C THR A 219 -23.49 7.78 17.24
N ASN A 220 -24.32 7.23 16.38
CA ASN A 220 -24.93 5.91 16.60
C ASN A 220 -24.05 4.73 16.17
N LEU A 221 -22.85 4.99 15.61
CA LEU A 221 -21.87 3.96 15.28
C LEU A 221 -21.46 3.12 16.50
N SER A 222 -21.57 3.70 17.71
CA SER A 222 -21.30 3.00 18.97
C SER A 222 -22.36 1.98 19.38
N GLN A 223 -23.55 2.04 18.79
CA GLN A 223 -24.67 1.14 19.10
C GLN A 223 -24.60 -0.17 18.32
N ILE A 224 -23.84 -0.21 17.23
CA ILE A 224 -23.65 -1.42 16.43
C ILE A 224 -22.81 -2.42 17.21
N ASN A 225 -23.30 -3.67 17.31
CA ASN A 225 -22.53 -4.77 17.88
C ASN A 225 -21.52 -5.31 16.87
N TRP A 226 -20.24 -4.92 17.00
CA TRP A 226 -19.16 -5.31 16.10
C TRP A 226 -18.53 -6.69 16.38
N SER A 227 -19.05 -7.45 17.35
CA SER A 227 -18.56 -8.80 17.66
C SER A 227 -18.73 -9.75 16.48
N LEU A 228 -17.78 -10.66 16.24
CA LEU A 228 -17.94 -11.72 15.22
C LEU A 228 -19.16 -12.62 15.45
N ASP A 229 -19.60 -12.71 16.70
CA ASP A 229 -20.74 -13.53 17.14
C ASP A 229 -22.09 -12.83 16.97
N ASN A 230 -22.11 -11.57 16.50
CA ASN A 230 -23.36 -10.89 16.22
C ASN A 230 -24.13 -11.65 15.12
N PRO A 231 -25.37 -12.13 15.38
CA PRO A 231 -26.14 -12.89 14.42
C PRO A 231 -26.50 -12.09 13.15
N ASP A 232 -26.52 -10.76 13.22
CA ASP A 232 -26.79 -9.88 12.08
C ASP A 232 -25.80 -10.10 10.92
N TRP A 233 -24.61 -10.64 11.20
CA TRP A 233 -23.63 -10.95 10.17
C TRP A 233 -24.02 -12.13 9.29
N ASN A 234 -24.85 -13.05 9.78
CA ASN A 234 -25.26 -14.23 9.04
C ASN A 234 -26.19 -13.83 7.89
N GLY A 235 -25.81 -14.18 6.66
CA GLY A 235 -26.54 -13.78 5.45
C GLY A 235 -26.27 -12.34 4.99
N LEU A 236 -25.61 -11.52 5.83
CA LEU A 236 -25.21 -10.15 5.49
C LEU A 236 -23.77 -10.12 4.94
N ILE A 237 -22.83 -10.62 5.74
CA ILE A 237 -21.41 -10.74 5.35
C ILE A 237 -20.83 -12.14 5.59
N ARG A 238 -21.47 -12.96 6.45
CA ARG A 238 -21.07 -14.34 6.73
C ARG A 238 -21.96 -15.32 5.99
N PHE A 239 -21.33 -16.17 5.19
CA PHE A 239 -21.96 -17.26 4.46
C PHE A 239 -21.19 -18.55 4.76
N ASN A 240 -21.89 -19.62 5.15
CA ASN A 240 -21.29 -20.90 5.55
C ASN A 240 -20.16 -20.72 6.59
N GLY A 241 -20.39 -19.86 7.59
CA GLY A 241 -19.42 -19.55 8.65
C GLY A 241 -18.26 -18.62 8.26
N ASN A 242 -18.05 -18.36 6.97
CA ASN A 242 -16.94 -17.56 6.47
C ASN A 242 -17.38 -16.13 6.13
N ILE A 243 -16.54 -15.15 6.46
CA ILE A 243 -16.74 -13.77 6.00
C ILE A 243 -16.39 -13.70 4.51
N VAL A 244 -17.38 -13.35 3.69
CA VAL A 244 -17.20 -13.13 2.25
C VAL A 244 -16.76 -11.68 2.04
N LYS A 245 -15.70 -11.49 1.24
CA LYS A 245 -15.08 -10.18 0.99
C LYS A 245 -15.16 -9.85 -0.50
N ASN A 246 -16.18 -9.09 -0.90
CA ASN A 246 -16.38 -8.63 -2.27
C ASN A 246 -17.17 -7.32 -2.30
N SER A 247 -17.31 -6.70 -3.47
CA SER A 247 -17.97 -5.39 -3.59
C SER A 247 -19.46 -5.41 -3.17
N SER A 248 -20.16 -6.53 -3.35
CA SER A 248 -21.57 -6.64 -2.93
C SER A 248 -21.71 -6.67 -1.41
N THR A 249 -20.90 -7.47 -0.71
CA THR A 249 -20.89 -7.52 0.76
C THR A 249 -20.44 -6.20 1.39
N ILE A 250 -19.53 -5.46 0.76
CA ILE A 250 -19.16 -4.10 1.21
C ILE A 250 -20.40 -3.20 1.16
N ARG A 251 -21.15 -3.20 0.05
CA ARG A 251 -22.35 -2.37 -0.12
C ARG A 251 -23.43 -2.73 0.90
N VAL A 252 -23.73 -4.03 1.07
CA VAL A 252 -24.73 -4.48 2.04
C VAL A 252 -24.35 -4.09 3.47
N LEU A 253 -23.07 -4.21 3.85
CA LEU A 253 -22.60 -3.76 5.15
C LEU A 253 -22.70 -2.23 5.30
N ALA A 254 -22.41 -1.48 4.24
CA ALA A 254 -22.58 -0.03 4.23
C ALA A 254 -24.04 0.37 4.44
N ASP A 255 -24.99 -0.29 3.76
CA ASP A 255 -26.43 -0.04 3.94
C ASP A 255 -26.90 -0.37 5.36
N TYR A 256 -26.45 -1.49 5.91
CA TYR A 256 -26.74 -1.87 7.30
C TYR A 256 -26.24 -0.82 8.32
N ILE A 257 -25.03 -0.28 8.11
CA ILE A 257 -24.47 0.77 8.96
C ILE A 257 -25.28 2.05 8.78
N TRP A 258 -25.57 2.45 7.54
CA TRP A 258 -26.32 3.66 7.22
C TRP A 258 -27.70 3.70 7.90
N GLU A 259 -28.45 2.60 7.87
CA GLU A 259 -29.76 2.50 8.53
C GLU A 259 -29.72 2.67 10.06
N ARG A 260 -28.52 2.64 10.66
CA ARG A 260 -28.28 2.70 12.10
C ARG A 260 -27.51 3.95 12.53
N LEU A 261 -27.21 4.85 11.61
CA LEU A 261 -26.61 6.16 11.91
C LEU A 261 -27.69 7.19 12.22
#